data_AF-A0A1F3CS16-F1
#
_entry.id   AF-A0A1F3CS16-F1
#
_cell.length_a   1.000
_cell.length_b   1.000
_cell.length_c   1.000
_cell.angle_alpha   90.00
_cell.angle_beta   90.00
_cell.angle_gamma   90.00
#
_symmetry.space_group_name_H-M   'P 1'
#
loop_
_entity.id
_entity.type
_entity.pdbx_description
1 polymer ?
#
loop_
_entity_poly.entity_id
_entity_poly.type
_entity_poly.pdbx_seq_one_letter_code
_entity_poly.pdbx_strand_id
1 'polypeptide(L)'
;MITLEQILKDEFADVNLDEITQVLSSHSLLEPINTSIKLINTHLKNKNLEIKHIGNILLSHIASSVLIRSNEYLRSLNNKKCSSDADYLAYILGHIFRRLFEMIISIIPPAIRESFSKCLYISLQETCVMYKYDFIKLIQFLNINASANERVAFQKSTSLISPAQNLIAQVPGYIWLGKEENFPLFIKTVEELQICYDCQKFEALFQSPTDNLAIPLNTKRSSFVMQFFAFLNSKRFVSYYGCGGFYQVLQYHVFDFDSIFLQYKTPQRKIGSLHFHSSFNANRTKFKTLFSNIK
;
A
#
# COMPACT_ATOMS: atom_id res chain seq x y z
N MET A 1 26.63 -2.51 -0.25
CA MET A 1 26.43 -1.27 0.52
C MET A 1 25.17 -0.61 0.00
N ILE A 2 24.37 -0.01 0.87
CA ILE A 2 23.13 0.68 0.47
C ILE A 2 23.52 2.02 -0.16
N THR A 3 22.92 2.38 -1.29
CA THR A 3 23.08 3.70 -1.92
C THR A 3 21.71 4.31 -2.18
N LEU A 4 21.64 5.65 -2.26
CA LEU A 4 20.39 6.32 -2.63
C LEU A 4 19.93 5.91 -4.03
N GLU A 5 20.86 5.79 -4.98
CA GLU A 5 20.58 5.33 -6.33
C GLU A 5 19.91 3.94 -6.34
N GLN A 6 20.40 3.00 -5.53
CA GLN A 6 19.81 1.66 -5.41
C GLN A 6 18.39 1.76 -4.84
N ILE A 7 18.19 2.56 -3.79
CA ILE A 7 16.87 2.79 -3.20
C ILE A 7 15.89 3.35 -4.23
N LEU A 8 16.34 4.33 -5.03
CA LEU A 8 15.48 4.96 -6.03
C LEU A 8 15.13 3.99 -7.16
N LYS A 9 16.09 3.18 -7.63
CA LYS A 9 15.86 2.15 -8.65
C LYS A 9 14.87 1.07 -8.18
N ASP A 10 15.03 0.60 -6.95
CA ASP A 10 14.19 -0.46 -6.39
C ASP A 10 12.77 0.01 -6.09
N GLU A 11 12.57 1.31 -5.90
CA GLU A 11 11.28 1.87 -5.47
C GLU A 11 10.52 2.59 -6.60
N PHE A 12 11.22 3.11 -7.60
CA PHE A 12 10.65 3.96 -8.64
C PHE A 12 11.02 3.48 -10.05
N ALA A 13 10.79 2.19 -10.32
CA ALA A 13 11.19 1.51 -11.56
C ALA A 13 10.77 2.20 -12.87
N ASP A 14 9.67 2.96 -12.86
CA ASP A 14 9.11 3.64 -14.04
C ASP A 14 9.22 5.18 -13.99
N VAL A 15 9.90 5.76 -13.00
CA VAL A 15 10.02 7.21 -12.82
C VAL A 15 11.37 7.72 -13.33
N ASN A 16 11.38 8.95 -13.86
CA ASN A 16 12.62 9.63 -14.18
C ASN A 16 13.42 9.90 -12.88
N LEU A 17 14.43 9.08 -12.63
CA LEU A 17 15.28 9.15 -11.43
C LEU A 17 15.99 10.50 -11.31
N ASP A 18 16.26 11.18 -12.44
CA ASP A 18 16.86 12.50 -12.48
C ASP A 18 15.88 13.57 -11.93
N GLU A 19 14.59 13.41 -12.21
CA GLU A 19 13.52 14.30 -11.70
C GLU A 19 13.43 14.21 -10.17
N ILE A 20 13.46 13.00 -9.61
CA ILE A 20 13.45 12.80 -8.14
C ILE A 20 14.72 13.38 -7.51
N THR A 21 15.88 13.15 -8.12
CA THR A 21 17.16 13.66 -7.60
C THR A 21 17.20 15.19 -7.63
N GLN A 22 16.63 15.81 -8.67
CA GLN A 22 16.52 17.26 -8.81
C GLN A 22 15.57 17.85 -7.75
N VAL A 23 14.43 17.19 -7.48
CA VAL A 23 13.49 17.59 -6.41
C VAL A 23 14.17 17.50 -5.04
N LEU A 24 14.88 16.41 -4.74
CA LEU A 24 15.61 16.30 -3.47
C LEU A 24 16.70 17.36 -3.34
N SER A 25 17.32 17.76 -4.44
CA SER A 25 18.36 18.81 -4.47
C SER A 25 17.76 20.21 -4.27
N SER A 26 16.66 20.54 -4.95
CA SER A 26 15.99 21.85 -4.81
C SER A 26 15.50 22.10 -3.38
N HIS A 27 15.15 21.02 -2.66
CA HIS A 27 14.76 21.06 -1.26
C HIS A 27 15.93 20.91 -0.27
N SER A 28 17.19 20.84 -0.73
CA SER A 28 18.38 20.65 0.12
C SER A 28 18.34 19.36 0.97
N LEU A 29 17.67 18.31 0.48
CA LEU A 29 17.49 17.03 1.19
C LEU A 29 18.44 15.93 0.71
N LEU A 30 18.97 16.05 -0.51
CA LEU A 30 19.84 15.04 -1.11
C LEU A 30 21.08 14.73 -0.26
N GLU A 31 21.82 15.76 0.14
CA GLU A 31 23.07 15.61 0.89
C GLU A 31 22.83 15.08 2.34
N PRO A 32 21.83 15.57 3.10
CA PRO A 32 21.42 14.96 4.36
C PRO A 32 21.08 13.46 4.24
N ILE A 33 20.34 13.05 3.21
CA ILE A 33 19.98 11.65 2.97
C ILE A 33 21.24 10.83 2.68
N ASN A 34 22.11 11.29 1.79
CA ASN A 34 23.36 10.59 1.46
C ASN A 34 24.29 10.44 2.67
N THR A 35 24.41 11.50 3.48
CA THR A 35 25.19 11.47 4.72
C THR A 35 24.65 10.43 5.69
N SER A 36 23.32 10.37 5.81
CA SER A 36 22.63 9.39 6.64
C SER A 36 22.86 7.95 6.17
N ILE A 37 22.77 7.71 4.86
CA ILE A 37 23.07 6.41 4.25
C ILE A 37 24.55 6.02 4.46
N LYS A 38 25.49 6.97 4.38
CA LYS A 38 26.91 6.72 4.68
C LYS A 38 27.10 6.27 6.14
N LEU A 39 26.49 6.96 7.10
CA LEU A 39 26.54 6.57 8.51
C LEU A 39 25.94 5.17 8.74
N ILE A 40 24.79 4.89 8.14
CA ILE A 40 24.15 3.58 8.19
C ILE A 40 25.08 2.49 7.67
N ASN A 41 25.72 2.73 6.53
CA ASN A 41 26.67 1.76 5.96
C ASN A 41 27.89 1.53 6.86
N THR A 42 28.38 2.54 7.59
CA THR A 42 29.49 2.37 8.53
C THR A 42 29.12 1.39 9.65
N HIS A 43 27.93 1.54 10.25
CA HIS A 43 27.44 0.62 11.27
C HIS A 43 27.16 -0.77 10.71
N LEU A 44 26.60 -0.87 9.50
CA LEU A 44 26.38 -2.16 8.84
C LEU A 44 27.70 -2.88 8.52
N LYS A 45 28.79 -2.17 8.21
CA LYS A 45 30.14 -2.76 8.05
C LYS A 45 30.66 -3.31 9.37
N ASN A 46 30.41 -2.61 10.47
CA ASN A 46 30.87 -2.99 11.80
C ASN A 46 29.89 -3.92 12.55
N LYS A 47 28.80 -4.37 11.90
CA LYS A 47 27.70 -5.10 12.54
C LYS A 47 28.17 -6.28 13.39
N ASN A 48 29.11 -7.09 12.90
CA ASN A 48 29.56 -8.28 13.60
C ASN A 48 30.30 -7.93 14.90
N LEU A 49 31.06 -6.83 14.90
CA LEU A 49 31.74 -6.32 16.10
C LEU A 49 30.74 -5.73 17.09
N GLU A 50 29.78 -4.94 16.61
CA GLU A 50 28.73 -4.36 17.46
C GLU A 50 27.87 -5.46 18.11
N ILE A 51 27.44 -6.46 17.35
CA ILE A 51 26.69 -7.60 17.87
C ILE A 51 27.52 -8.36 18.92
N LYS A 52 28.82 -8.56 18.67
CA LYS A 52 29.70 -9.29 19.60
C LYS A 52 29.94 -8.53 20.91
N HIS A 53 30.05 -7.20 20.87
CA HIS A 53 30.39 -6.38 22.03
C HIS A 53 29.17 -5.83 22.78
N ILE A 54 28.08 -5.54 22.08
CA ILE A 54 26.90 -4.81 22.59
C ILE A 54 25.64 -5.70 22.53
N GLY A 55 25.67 -6.82 21.80
CA GLY A 55 24.53 -7.70 21.62
C GLY A 55 23.51 -7.23 20.58
N ASN A 56 23.69 -6.02 20.03
CA ASN A 56 22.84 -5.45 18.98
C ASN A 56 23.61 -4.42 18.14
N ILE A 57 23.00 -3.97 17.03
CA ILE A 57 23.55 -2.92 16.17
C ILE A 57 22.94 -1.57 16.55
N LEU A 58 23.76 -0.53 16.67
CA LEU A 58 23.35 0.82 17.09
C LEU A 58 22.59 1.63 16.02
N LEU A 59 22.21 0.98 14.92
CA LEU A 59 21.62 1.60 13.73
C LEU A 59 20.25 2.25 13.98
N SER A 60 19.51 1.74 14.98
CA SER A 60 18.14 2.13 15.27
C SER A 60 17.99 3.62 15.61
N HIS A 61 18.92 4.19 16.35
CA HIS A 61 18.92 5.62 16.71
C HIS A 61 19.24 6.53 15.51
N ILE A 62 20.14 6.08 14.64
CA ILE A 62 20.52 6.82 13.44
C ILE A 62 19.35 6.90 12.49
N ALA A 63 18.72 5.76 12.19
CA ALA A 63 17.58 5.72 11.29
C ALA A 63 16.38 6.53 11.82
N SER A 64 16.18 6.56 13.16
CA SER A 64 15.15 7.38 13.81
C SER A 64 15.42 8.88 13.67
N SER A 65 16.66 9.31 13.84
CA SER A 65 17.05 10.73 13.72
C SER A 65 16.87 11.27 12.29
N VAL A 66 17.13 10.44 11.30
CA VAL A 66 17.01 10.77 9.87
C VAL A 66 15.56 10.99 9.47
N LEU A 67 14.66 10.14 9.99
CA LEU A 67 13.24 10.29 9.78
C LEU A 67 12.68 11.56 10.39
N ILE A 68 13.08 11.91 11.62
CA ILE A 68 12.61 13.13 12.26
C ILE A 68 13.05 14.36 11.48
N ARG A 69 14.32 14.43 11.06
CA ARG A 69 14.82 15.57 10.28
C ARG A 69 14.03 15.76 8.97
N SER A 70 13.77 14.67 8.27
CA SER A 70 13.04 14.72 7.00
C SER A 70 11.57 15.09 7.19
N ASN A 71 10.97 14.64 8.28
CA ASN A 71 9.57 14.89 8.60
C ASN A 71 9.34 16.29 9.22
N GLU A 72 10.28 16.80 10.02
CA GLU A 72 10.30 18.20 10.46
C GLU A 72 10.45 19.17 9.28
N TYR A 73 11.28 18.80 8.30
CA TYR A 73 11.38 19.58 7.06
C TYR A 73 10.04 19.63 6.31
N LEU A 74 9.35 18.50 6.16
CA LEU A 74 8.00 18.45 5.56
C LEU A 74 6.97 19.29 6.34
N ARG A 75 7.02 19.26 7.68
CA ARG A 75 6.18 20.12 8.53
C ARG A 75 6.46 21.60 8.28
N SER A 76 7.74 21.96 8.13
CA SER A 76 8.15 23.34 7.84
C SER A 76 7.65 23.83 6.48
N LEU A 77 7.51 22.94 5.49
CA LEU A 77 6.94 23.25 4.18
C LEU A 77 5.42 23.40 4.23
N ASN A 78 4.73 22.53 4.96
CA ASN A 78 3.27 22.63 5.16
C ASN A 78 2.87 23.95 5.84
N ASN A 79 3.67 24.40 6.81
CA ASN A 79 3.46 25.69 7.47
C ASN A 79 3.64 26.91 6.54
N LYS A 80 4.34 26.75 5.41
CA LYS A 80 4.57 27.79 4.40
C LYS A 80 3.50 27.83 3.29
N LYS A 81 2.42 27.04 3.38
CA LYS A 81 1.32 26.95 2.39
C LYS A 81 1.71 26.48 0.97
N CYS A 82 2.87 25.84 0.77
CA CYS A 82 3.19 25.10 -0.47
C CYS A 82 2.60 23.67 -0.41
N SER A 83 1.28 23.55 -0.53
CA SER A 83 0.58 22.28 -0.26
C SER A 83 0.86 21.15 -1.27
N SER A 84 1.07 21.45 -2.55
CA SER A 84 1.33 20.43 -3.59
C SER A 84 2.74 19.83 -3.49
N ASP A 85 3.75 20.67 -3.25
CA ASP A 85 5.15 20.24 -3.17
C ASP A 85 5.40 19.44 -1.88
N ALA A 86 4.73 19.80 -0.79
CA ALA A 86 4.86 19.10 0.48
C ALA A 86 4.31 17.67 0.42
N ASP A 87 3.18 17.45 -0.26
CA ASP A 87 2.59 16.11 -0.43
C ASP A 87 3.47 15.21 -1.32
N TYR A 88 3.97 15.74 -2.44
CA TYR A 88 4.85 15.02 -3.35
C TYR A 88 6.21 14.69 -2.70
N LEU A 89 6.76 15.62 -1.93
CA LEU A 89 8.00 15.40 -1.22
C LEU A 89 7.81 14.42 -0.06
N ALA A 90 6.67 14.45 0.64
CA ALA A 90 6.34 13.47 1.66
C ALA A 90 6.25 12.06 1.10
N TYR A 91 5.69 11.92 -0.12
CA TYR A 91 5.68 10.67 -0.86
C TYR A 91 7.09 10.16 -1.15
N ILE A 92 7.93 10.96 -1.83
CA ILE A 92 9.30 10.57 -2.18
C ILE A 92 10.07 10.14 -0.94
N LEU A 93 10.03 10.95 0.12
CA LEU A 93 10.75 10.69 1.36
C LEU A 93 10.24 9.44 2.08
N GLY A 94 8.92 9.27 2.21
CA GLY A 94 8.33 8.08 2.83
C GLY A 94 8.77 6.79 2.15
N HIS A 95 8.79 6.77 0.81
CA HIS A 95 9.21 5.64 0.01
C HIS A 95 10.73 5.35 0.11
N ILE A 96 11.57 6.40 0.04
CA ILE A 96 13.03 6.25 0.25
C ILE A 96 13.32 5.64 1.62
N PHE A 97 12.70 6.15 2.69
CA PHE A 97 12.97 5.66 4.03
C PHE A 97 12.42 4.27 4.27
N ARG A 98 11.21 3.95 3.76
CA ARG A 98 10.67 2.59 3.83
C ARG A 98 11.62 1.58 3.19
N ARG A 99 12.06 1.85 1.96
CA ARG A 99 12.99 0.97 1.25
C ARG A 99 14.33 0.85 1.97
N LEU A 100 14.85 1.95 2.51
CA LEU A 100 16.05 1.94 3.35
C LEU A 100 15.91 1.00 4.55
N PHE A 101 14.78 1.01 5.25
CA PHE A 101 14.53 0.08 6.37
C PHE A 101 14.45 -1.37 5.94
N GLU A 102 13.78 -1.65 4.83
CA GLU A 102 13.71 -3.01 4.28
C GLU A 102 15.10 -3.55 3.92
N MET A 103 15.92 -2.72 3.27
CA MET A 103 17.31 -3.05 2.92
C MET A 103 18.16 -3.26 4.18
N ILE A 104 17.97 -2.47 5.22
CA ILE A 104 18.65 -2.66 6.50
C ILE A 104 18.27 -4.02 7.09
N ILE A 105 16.96 -4.29 7.23
CA ILE A 105 16.44 -5.51 7.88
C ILE A 105 16.91 -6.77 7.14
N SER A 106 17.02 -6.73 5.81
CA SER A 106 17.50 -7.85 5.01
C SER A 106 18.99 -8.17 5.25
N ILE A 107 19.81 -7.16 5.56
CA ILE A 107 21.24 -7.29 5.88
C ILE A 107 21.47 -7.82 7.30
N ILE A 108 20.48 -7.69 8.19
CA ILE A 108 20.55 -8.19 9.57
C ILE A 108 20.44 -9.73 9.60
N PRO A 109 21.33 -10.43 10.31
CA PRO A 109 21.24 -11.88 10.50
C PRO A 109 19.87 -12.29 11.07
N PRO A 110 19.26 -13.38 10.55
CA PRO A 110 17.93 -13.82 10.98
C PRO A 110 17.80 -14.01 12.50
N ALA A 111 18.85 -14.53 13.16
CA ALA A 111 18.87 -14.81 14.59
C ALA A 111 18.64 -13.57 15.49
N ILE A 112 18.99 -12.38 15.02
CA ILE A 112 18.85 -11.14 15.80
C ILE A 112 17.83 -10.15 15.18
N ARG A 113 17.20 -10.52 14.06
CA ARG A 113 16.32 -9.63 13.31
C ARG A 113 15.10 -9.18 14.11
N GLU A 114 14.54 -10.07 14.93
CA GLU A 114 13.42 -9.74 15.81
C GLU A 114 13.84 -8.71 16.88
N SER A 115 14.97 -8.97 17.56
CA SER A 115 15.54 -8.05 18.56
C SER A 115 15.87 -6.69 17.95
N PHE A 116 16.49 -6.68 16.77
CA PHE A 116 16.78 -5.48 16.01
C PHE A 116 15.52 -4.70 15.66
N SER A 117 14.47 -5.37 15.19
CA SER A 117 13.19 -4.72 14.85
C SER A 117 12.51 -4.11 16.07
N LYS A 118 12.56 -4.79 17.23
CA LYS A 118 12.07 -4.25 18.51
C LYS A 118 12.86 -3.00 18.92
N CYS A 119 14.19 -3.05 18.86
CA CYS A 119 15.04 -1.89 19.16
C CYS A 119 14.78 -0.74 18.19
N LEU A 120 14.58 -1.00 16.91
CA LEU A 120 14.21 0.03 15.94
C LEU A 120 12.88 0.70 16.31
N TYR A 121 11.85 -0.09 16.63
CA TYR A 121 10.56 0.42 17.05
C TYR A 121 10.68 1.29 18.33
N ILE A 122 11.41 0.80 19.34
CA ILE A 122 11.64 1.52 20.59
C ILE A 122 12.40 2.82 20.32
N SER A 123 13.49 2.78 19.55
CA SER A 123 14.23 4.00 19.20
C SER A 123 13.34 5.01 18.48
N LEU A 124 12.49 4.58 17.54
CA LEU A 124 11.55 5.49 16.87
C LEU A 124 10.57 6.12 17.86
N GLN A 125 10.03 5.32 18.79
CA GLN A 125 9.10 5.77 19.81
C GLN A 125 9.75 6.75 20.80
N GLU A 126 10.93 6.41 21.34
CA GLU A 126 11.70 7.27 22.25
C GLU A 126 12.09 8.59 21.58
N THR A 127 12.54 8.52 20.32
CA THR A 127 12.91 9.72 19.58
C THR A 127 11.65 10.58 19.32
N CYS A 128 10.49 9.98 19.04
CA CYS A 128 9.24 10.74 18.94
C CYS A 128 8.89 11.44 20.27
N VAL A 129 9.01 10.76 21.39
CA VAL A 129 8.79 11.36 22.72
C VAL A 129 9.74 12.52 22.97
N MET A 130 11.04 12.33 22.72
CA MET A 130 12.09 13.33 22.94
C MET A 130 11.83 14.62 22.15
N TYR A 131 11.41 14.49 20.89
CA TYR A 131 11.14 15.64 20.01
C TYR A 131 9.67 16.09 20.03
N LYS A 132 8.85 15.58 20.96
CA LYS A 132 7.40 15.88 21.07
C LYS A 132 6.64 15.66 19.75
N TYR A 133 6.98 14.58 19.07
CA TYR A 133 6.42 14.17 17.80
C TYR A 133 5.39 13.05 17.97
N ASP A 134 4.35 13.06 17.14
CA ASP A 134 3.30 12.03 17.14
C ASP A 134 3.81 10.74 16.48
N PHE A 135 4.08 9.73 17.30
CA PHE A 135 4.57 8.44 16.83
C PHE A 135 3.62 7.78 15.81
N ILE A 136 2.30 7.96 15.94
CA ILE A 136 1.33 7.39 14.99
C ILE A 136 1.50 8.06 13.62
N LYS A 137 1.71 9.37 13.57
CA LYS A 137 1.99 10.09 12.32
C LYS A 137 3.33 9.67 11.70
N LEU A 138 4.34 9.34 12.51
CA LEU A 138 5.61 8.83 11.99
C LEU A 138 5.42 7.44 11.38
N ILE A 139 4.68 6.56 12.06
CA ILE A 139 4.37 5.23 11.55
C ILE A 139 3.51 5.32 10.28
N GLN A 140 2.60 6.30 10.19
CA GLN A 140 1.86 6.59 8.96
C GLN A 140 2.78 7.13 7.85
N PHE A 141 3.73 7.99 8.17
CA PHE A 141 4.75 8.51 7.24
C PHE A 141 5.63 7.39 6.66
N LEU A 142 6.04 6.45 7.51
CA LEU A 142 6.78 5.23 7.13
C LEU A 142 5.92 4.20 6.39
N ASN A 143 4.59 4.31 6.54
CA ASN A 143 3.59 3.49 5.89
C ASN A 143 2.71 4.31 4.95
N ILE A 144 3.22 5.36 4.27
CA ILE A 144 2.34 6.24 3.48
C ILE A 144 1.57 5.37 2.47
N ASN A 145 0.27 5.23 2.76
CA ASN A 145 -0.73 4.47 2.04
C ASN A 145 -1.23 5.36 0.90
N ALA A 146 -1.25 4.84 -0.33
CA ALA A 146 -2.24 5.09 -1.39
C ALA A 146 -2.55 6.53 -1.89
N SER A 147 -2.36 7.60 -1.13
CA SER A 147 -2.86 8.95 -1.46
C SER A 147 -1.95 9.77 -2.37
N ALA A 148 -0.71 9.35 -2.58
CA ALA A 148 0.22 10.00 -3.50
C ALA A 148 0.26 9.34 -4.90
N ASN A 149 -0.14 8.07 -5.01
CA ASN A 149 -0.29 7.39 -6.29
C ASN A 149 -1.48 7.94 -7.10
N GLU A 150 -2.51 8.44 -6.44
CA GLU A 150 -3.65 9.03 -7.14
C GLU A 150 -3.36 10.46 -7.61
N ARG A 151 -2.74 11.33 -6.81
CA ARG A 151 -2.48 12.73 -7.23
C ARG A 151 -1.40 12.87 -8.30
N VAL A 152 -0.34 12.08 -8.27
CA VAL A 152 0.74 12.17 -9.28
C VAL A 152 0.32 11.49 -10.60
N ALA A 153 -0.48 10.42 -10.55
CA ALA A 153 -1.07 9.81 -11.74
C ALA A 153 -2.15 10.71 -12.39
N PHE A 154 -2.91 11.47 -11.59
CA PHE A 154 -3.92 12.42 -12.10
C PHE A 154 -3.33 13.74 -12.61
N GLN A 155 -2.16 14.16 -12.11
CA GLN A 155 -1.51 15.41 -12.53
C GLN A 155 -0.59 15.24 -13.75
N LYS A 156 0.03 14.06 -13.95
CA LYS A 156 0.81 13.76 -15.17
C LYS A 156 -0.07 13.42 -16.40
N SER A 157 -1.38 13.22 -16.25
CA SER A 157 -2.32 13.06 -17.38
C SER A 157 -2.75 14.36 -18.07
N THR A 158 -2.19 15.52 -17.69
CA THR A 158 -2.59 16.83 -18.24
C THR A 158 -1.55 17.58 -19.08
N SER A 159 -0.48 16.94 -19.56
CA SER A 159 0.35 17.55 -20.62
C SER A 159 0.75 16.55 -21.70
N LEU A 160 0.00 16.68 -22.80
CA LEU A 160 0.25 16.25 -24.19
C LEU A 160 1.70 15.88 -24.54
N ILE A 161 1.95 14.58 -24.78
CA ILE A 161 2.53 14.07 -26.05
C ILE A 161 1.83 12.74 -26.31
N SER A 162 1.11 12.64 -27.42
CA SER A 162 0.51 11.42 -27.94
C SER A 162 1.57 10.38 -28.31
N PRO A 163 1.60 9.19 -27.70
CA PRO A 163 2.34 8.05 -28.20
C PRO A 163 1.38 7.08 -28.90
N ALA A 164 1.91 6.45 -29.94
CA ALA A 164 1.26 5.54 -30.87
C ALA A 164 0.19 4.61 -30.28
N GLN A 165 -0.89 4.49 -31.06
CA GLN A 165 -1.89 3.43 -31.01
C GLN A 165 -1.26 2.05 -30.71
N ASN A 166 -1.87 1.31 -29.76
CA ASN A 166 -1.94 -0.17 -29.67
C ASN A 166 -1.59 -0.84 -28.32
N LEU A 167 -1.95 -0.22 -27.19
CA LEU A 167 -2.43 -0.98 -26.02
C LEU A 167 -3.63 -0.22 -25.45
N ILE A 168 -4.84 -0.59 -25.88
CA ILE A 168 -6.08 -0.05 -25.32
C ILE A 168 -6.02 -0.31 -23.80
N ALA A 169 -6.04 0.77 -23.00
CA ALA A 169 -6.19 0.68 -21.56
C ALA A 169 -7.49 -0.07 -21.28
N GLN A 170 -7.40 -1.35 -20.96
CA GLN A 170 -8.58 -2.15 -20.65
C GLN A 170 -9.14 -1.68 -19.32
N VAL A 171 -10.42 -1.27 -19.32
CA VAL A 171 -11.15 -1.01 -18.08
C VAL A 171 -11.11 -2.28 -17.22
N PRO A 172 -10.76 -2.17 -15.92
CA PRO A 172 -10.59 -3.33 -15.05
C PRO A 172 -11.84 -4.21 -15.03
N GLY A 173 -11.66 -5.50 -14.83
CA GLY A 173 -12.80 -6.41 -14.73
C GLY A 173 -12.43 -7.71 -14.06
N TYR A 174 -13.45 -8.53 -13.84
CA TYR A 174 -13.32 -9.86 -13.30
C TYR A 174 -13.45 -10.92 -14.37
N ILE A 175 -12.78 -12.05 -14.17
CA ILE A 175 -12.89 -13.25 -15.00
C ILE A 175 -13.41 -14.36 -14.10
N TRP A 176 -14.50 -14.98 -14.50
CA TRP A 176 -15.03 -16.15 -13.82
C TRP A 176 -14.13 -17.36 -14.12
N LEU A 177 -13.66 -18.04 -13.07
CA LEU A 177 -12.80 -19.22 -13.19
C LEU A 177 -13.53 -20.52 -12.88
N GLY A 178 -14.82 -20.46 -12.53
CA GLY A 178 -15.65 -21.66 -12.38
C GLY A 178 -16.19 -22.16 -13.72
N LYS A 179 -17.02 -23.21 -13.69
CA LYS A 179 -17.74 -23.65 -14.90
C LYS A 179 -18.73 -22.59 -15.35
N GLU A 180 -18.82 -22.34 -16.65
CA GLU A 180 -19.71 -21.32 -17.23
C GLU A 180 -21.19 -21.58 -16.90
N GLU A 181 -21.61 -22.85 -16.93
CA GLU A 181 -22.98 -23.28 -16.57
C GLU A 181 -23.40 -22.87 -15.15
N ASN A 182 -22.43 -22.67 -14.25
CA ASN A 182 -22.66 -22.29 -12.86
C ASN A 182 -22.62 -20.77 -12.64
N PHE A 183 -22.26 -19.97 -13.65
CA PHE A 183 -22.19 -18.51 -13.53
C PHE A 183 -23.55 -17.86 -13.19
N PRO A 184 -24.69 -18.27 -13.81
CA PRO A 184 -26.00 -17.74 -13.41
C PRO A 184 -26.35 -18.05 -11.95
N LEU A 185 -25.99 -19.24 -11.46
CA LEU A 185 -26.18 -19.61 -10.06
C LEU A 185 -25.31 -18.78 -9.11
N PHE A 186 -24.09 -18.43 -9.54
CA PHE A 186 -23.23 -17.49 -8.82
C PHE A 186 -23.90 -16.11 -8.70
N ILE A 187 -24.40 -15.53 -9.79
CA ILE A 187 -25.09 -14.23 -9.77
C ILE A 187 -26.33 -14.28 -8.89
N LYS A 188 -27.12 -15.35 -8.97
CA LYS A 188 -28.26 -15.56 -8.06
C LYS A 188 -27.84 -15.60 -6.59
N THR A 189 -26.70 -16.23 -6.29
CA THR A 189 -26.16 -16.27 -4.91
C THR A 189 -25.73 -14.87 -4.44
N VAL A 190 -25.17 -14.04 -5.32
CA VAL A 190 -24.80 -12.65 -5.01
C VAL A 190 -26.05 -11.84 -4.62
N GLU A 191 -27.15 -12.05 -5.35
CA GLU A 191 -28.46 -11.43 -5.09
C GLU A 191 -29.06 -11.91 -3.76
N GLU A 192 -29.15 -13.22 -3.53
CA GLU A 192 -29.69 -13.81 -2.29
C GLU A 192 -28.91 -13.37 -1.05
N LEU A 193 -27.60 -13.20 -1.18
CA LEU A 193 -26.74 -12.71 -0.11
C LEU A 193 -26.85 -11.20 0.12
N GLN A 194 -27.51 -10.48 -0.79
CA GLN A 194 -27.65 -9.02 -0.82
C GLN A 194 -26.29 -8.32 -0.80
N ILE A 195 -25.36 -8.77 -1.64
CA ILE A 195 -24.02 -8.17 -1.73
C ILE A 195 -24.06 -6.79 -2.40
N CYS A 196 -24.92 -6.63 -3.39
CA CYS A 196 -25.17 -5.38 -4.09
C CYS A 196 -26.67 -5.14 -4.28
N TYR A 197 -27.04 -3.89 -4.54
CA TYR A 197 -28.43 -3.50 -4.82
C TYR A 197 -28.79 -3.63 -6.30
N ASP A 198 -27.79 -3.67 -7.18
CA ASP A 198 -27.96 -3.83 -8.62
C ASP A 198 -27.06 -4.98 -9.10
N CYS A 199 -27.66 -6.17 -9.24
CA CYS A 199 -26.92 -7.38 -9.61
C CYS A 199 -26.57 -7.41 -11.10
N GLN A 200 -27.29 -6.70 -11.97
CA GLN A 200 -26.96 -6.62 -13.39
C GLN A 200 -25.64 -5.88 -13.59
N LYS A 201 -25.45 -4.77 -12.88
CA LYS A 201 -24.16 -4.05 -12.87
C LYS A 201 -23.02 -4.88 -12.26
N PHE A 202 -23.31 -5.69 -11.25
CA PHE A 202 -22.31 -6.59 -10.70
C PHE A 202 -21.92 -7.69 -11.69
N GLU A 203 -22.90 -8.28 -12.38
CA GLU A 203 -22.67 -9.27 -13.44
C GLU A 203 -21.83 -8.69 -14.59
N ALA A 204 -22.07 -7.43 -14.96
CA ALA A 204 -21.30 -6.74 -15.99
C ALA A 204 -19.80 -6.64 -15.69
N LEU A 205 -19.34 -6.79 -14.44
CA LEU A 205 -17.91 -6.90 -14.11
C LEU A 205 -17.21 -8.05 -14.84
N PHE A 206 -17.96 -9.08 -15.22
CA PHE A 206 -17.45 -10.29 -15.86
C PHE A 206 -17.59 -10.29 -17.39
N GLN A 207 -18.13 -9.21 -17.96
CA GLN A 207 -18.50 -9.11 -19.38
C GLN A 207 -17.64 -8.11 -20.16
N SER A 208 -16.40 -7.91 -19.73
CA SER A 208 -15.49 -6.93 -20.34
C SER A 208 -16.04 -5.50 -20.36
N PRO A 209 -16.25 -4.88 -19.18
CA PRO A 209 -16.75 -3.51 -19.11
C PRO A 209 -15.90 -2.54 -19.94
N THR A 210 -16.56 -1.58 -20.55
CA THR A 210 -15.93 -0.48 -21.30
C THR A 210 -15.81 0.81 -20.50
N ASP A 211 -16.55 0.90 -19.39
CA ASP A 211 -16.68 2.10 -18.56
C ASP A 211 -16.85 1.74 -17.07
N ASN A 212 -16.78 2.75 -16.21
CA ASN A 212 -17.12 2.60 -14.80
C ASN A 212 -18.60 2.22 -14.64
N LEU A 213 -18.85 1.12 -13.94
CA LEU A 213 -20.18 0.53 -13.82
C LEU A 213 -21.02 1.17 -12.69
N ALA A 214 -20.38 1.91 -11.78
CA ALA A 214 -21.06 2.60 -10.69
C ALA A 214 -21.96 1.62 -9.89
N ILE A 215 -21.34 0.54 -9.39
CA ILE A 215 -21.99 -0.58 -8.73
C ILE A 215 -22.36 -0.19 -7.30
N PRO A 216 -23.65 -0.24 -6.92
CA PRO A 216 -24.09 0.06 -5.57
C PRO A 216 -23.98 -1.19 -4.68
N LEU A 217 -22.83 -1.38 -4.03
CA LEU A 217 -22.68 -2.45 -3.03
C LEU A 217 -23.48 -2.17 -1.75
N ASN A 218 -23.81 -3.22 -0.98
CA ASN A 218 -24.58 -3.10 0.26
C ASN A 218 -23.74 -2.50 1.40
N THR A 219 -23.80 -1.17 1.51
CA THR A 219 -23.07 -0.38 2.51
C THR A 219 -23.48 -0.67 3.95
N LYS A 220 -24.76 -1.04 4.19
CA LYS A 220 -25.29 -1.40 5.52
C LYS A 220 -24.65 -2.68 6.07
N ARG A 221 -24.12 -3.53 5.18
CA ARG A 221 -23.49 -4.82 5.49
C ARG A 221 -22.03 -4.85 5.03
N SER A 222 -21.32 -3.72 5.08
CA SER A 222 -19.97 -3.55 4.54
C SER A 222 -18.96 -4.63 4.97
N SER A 223 -18.93 -5.00 6.26
CA SER A 223 -18.09 -6.09 6.76
C SER A 223 -18.43 -7.46 6.16
N PHE A 224 -19.72 -7.76 5.97
CA PHE A 224 -20.19 -9.00 5.36
C PHE A 224 -19.83 -9.05 3.87
N VAL A 225 -20.04 -7.94 3.17
CA VAL A 225 -19.68 -7.77 1.75
C VAL A 225 -18.18 -7.95 1.54
N MET A 226 -17.34 -7.35 2.40
CA MET A 226 -15.89 -7.55 2.32
C MET A 226 -15.46 -8.98 2.64
N GLN A 227 -16.15 -9.66 3.57
CA GLN A 227 -15.90 -11.08 3.85
C GLN A 227 -16.25 -11.97 2.65
N PHE A 228 -17.29 -11.62 1.89
CA PHE A 228 -17.66 -12.30 0.65
C PHE A 228 -16.55 -12.16 -0.41
N PHE A 229 -16.06 -10.95 -0.68
CA PHE A 229 -14.97 -10.73 -1.64
C PHE A 229 -13.65 -11.39 -1.20
N ALA A 230 -13.35 -11.37 0.10
CA ALA A 230 -12.21 -12.11 0.65
C ALA A 230 -12.35 -13.62 0.42
N PHE A 231 -13.55 -14.17 0.56
CA PHE A 231 -13.84 -15.56 0.28
C PHE A 231 -13.59 -15.88 -1.21
N LEU A 232 -14.15 -15.10 -2.13
CA LEU A 232 -13.97 -15.29 -3.59
C LEU A 232 -12.49 -15.29 -3.98
N ASN A 233 -11.74 -14.28 -3.52
CA ASN A 233 -10.30 -14.16 -3.78
C ASN A 233 -9.52 -15.36 -3.19
N SER A 234 -9.82 -15.75 -1.95
CA SER A 234 -9.14 -16.88 -1.28
C SER A 234 -9.39 -18.24 -1.95
N LYS A 235 -10.54 -18.39 -2.61
CA LYS A 235 -10.93 -19.62 -3.31
C LYS A 235 -10.56 -19.63 -4.78
N ARG A 236 -10.03 -18.51 -5.30
CA ARG A 236 -9.67 -18.34 -6.71
C ARG A 236 -10.84 -18.65 -7.65
N PHE A 237 -12.07 -18.34 -7.24
CA PHE A 237 -13.24 -18.44 -8.12
C PHE A 237 -13.25 -17.35 -9.20
N VAL A 238 -12.51 -16.27 -8.94
CA VAL A 238 -12.49 -15.07 -9.78
C VAL A 238 -11.04 -14.62 -9.96
N SER A 239 -10.64 -14.38 -11.20
CA SER A 239 -9.42 -13.64 -11.56
C SER A 239 -9.77 -12.20 -11.94
N TYR A 240 -8.76 -11.37 -12.19
CA TYR A 240 -8.94 -9.97 -12.60
C TYR A 240 -8.00 -9.63 -13.76
N TYR A 241 -8.33 -8.57 -14.49
CA TYR A 241 -7.49 -7.98 -15.54
C TYR A 241 -7.65 -6.46 -15.55
N GLY A 242 -6.83 -5.76 -16.34
CA GLY A 242 -6.85 -4.29 -16.44
C GLY A 242 -6.36 -3.55 -15.18
N CYS A 243 -5.88 -4.28 -14.17
CA CYS A 243 -5.38 -3.72 -12.91
C CYS A 243 -4.35 -4.64 -12.22
N GLY A 244 -3.62 -4.12 -11.24
CA GLY A 244 -2.59 -4.85 -10.48
C GLY A 244 -3.12 -5.72 -9.33
N GLY A 245 -4.40 -5.65 -8.97
CA GLY A 245 -4.94 -6.40 -7.84
C GLY A 245 -6.44 -6.65 -7.85
N PHE A 246 -6.86 -7.77 -7.25
CA PHE A 246 -8.26 -8.20 -7.15
C PHE A 246 -9.23 -7.10 -6.67
N TYR A 247 -8.84 -6.34 -5.64
CA TYR A 247 -9.71 -5.31 -5.07
C TYR A 247 -9.71 -4.02 -5.90
N GLN A 248 -8.73 -3.78 -6.77
CA GLN A 248 -8.68 -2.57 -7.60
C GLN A 248 -9.83 -2.51 -8.61
N VAL A 249 -10.36 -3.67 -9.03
CA VAL A 249 -11.60 -3.76 -9.80
C VAL A 249 -12.76 -3.13 -9.02
N LEU A 250 -12.90 -3.42 -7.73
CA LEU A 250 -13.96 -2.83 -6.90
C LEU A 250 -13.70 -1.36 -6.61
N GLN A 251 -12.44 -0.96 -6.37
CA GLN A 251 -12.07 0.44 -6.19
C GLN A 251 -12.42 1.29 -7.42
N TYR A 252 -12.33 0.72 -8.62
CA TYR A 252 -12.74 1.37 -9.85
C TYR A 252 -14.27 1.40 -10.00
N HIS A 253 -14.95 0.26 -9.92
CA HIS A 253 -16.37 0.16 -10.31
C HIS A 253 -17.38 0.48 -9.21
N VAL A 254 -16.99 0.55 -7.93
CA VAL A 254 -17.92 0.70 -6.80
C VAL A 254 -17.86 2.10 -6.22
N PHE A 255 -19.03 2.71 -6.00
CA PHE A 255 -19.13 4.01 -5.33
C PHE A 255 -18.49 4.00 -3.95
N ASP A 256 -17.60 4.97 -3.71
CA ASP A 256 -17.01 5.23 -2.40
C ASP A 256 -16.42 3.97 -1.74
N PHE A 257 -15.88 3.07 -2.55
CA PHE A 257 -15.43 1.76 -2.07
C PHE A 257 -14.42 1.88 -0.92
N ASP A 258 -13.45 2.77 -1.10
CA ASP A 258 -12.36 2.99 -0.15
C ASP A 258 -12.83 3.59 1.16
N SER A 259 -13.74 4.56 1.12
CA SER A 259 -14.26 5.22 2.31
C SER A 259 -15.25 4.32 3.08
N ILE A 260 -16.10 3.59 2.36
CA ILE A 260 -17.17 2.77 2.97
C ILE A 260 -16.68 1.38 3.38
N PHE A 261 -16.03 0.66 2.46
CA PHE A 261 -15.69 -0.75 2.65
C PHE A 261 -14.29 -0.91 3.22
N LEU A 262 -13.33 -0.11 2.76
CA LEU A 262 -11.96 -0.17 3.27
C LEU A 262 -11.73 0.71 4.50
N GLN A 263 -12.55 1.76 4.69
CA GLN A 263 -12.38 2.77 5.75
C GLN A 263 -10.95 3.32 5.77
N TYR A 264 -10.45 3.72 4.59
CA TYR A 264 -9.10 4.28 4.42
C TYR A 264 -7.95 3.31 4.79
N LYS A 265 -8.22 2.00 4.81
CA LYS A 265 -7.21 0.95 4.94
C LYS A 265 -6.87 0.38 3.56
N THR A 266 -5.71 -0.24 3.43
CA THR A 266 -5.47 -1.11 2.26
C THR A 266 -6.40 -2.33 2.32
N PRO A 267 -6.75 -2.95 1.17
CA PRO A 267 -7.57 -4.16 1.16
C PRO A 267 -7.02 -5.26 2.08
N GLN A 268 -5.71 -5.48 2.07
CA GLN A 268 -5.05 -6.47 2.94
C GLN A 268 -5.26 -6.17 4.43
N ARG A 269 -5.13 -4.90 4.85
CA ARG A 269 -5.36 -4.49 6.25
C ARG A 269 -6.84 -4.60 6.63
N LYS A 270 -7.76 -4.26 5.73
CA LYS A 270 -9.20 -4.42 5.97
C LYS A 270 -9.55 -5.89 6.18
N ILE A 271 -9.12 -6.78 5.26
CA ILE A 271 -9.33 -8.22 5.41
C ILE A 271 -8.66 -8.78 6.67
N GLY A 272 -7.42 -8.35 6.95
CA GLY A 272 -6.72 -8.65 8.20
C GLY A 272 -7.56 -8.36 9.43
N SER A 273 -8.18 -7.17 9.50
CA SER A 273 -9.06 -6.81 10.61
C SER A 273 -10.37 -7.61 10.67
N LEU A 274 -10.89 -8.05 9.51
CA LEU A 274 -12.12 -8.85 9.45
C LEU A 274 -11.93 -10.27 9.95
N HIS A 275 -10.71 -10.83 9.91
CA HIS A 275 -10.41 -12.15 10.48
C HIS A 275 -10.67 -12.23 11.99
N PHE A 276 -10.61 -11.10 12.69
CA PHE A 276 -10.88 -11.01 14.13
C PHE A 276 -12.35 -10.72 14.44
N HIS A 277 -13.20 -10.54 13.42
CA HIS A 277 -14.64 -10.35 13.62
C HIS A 277 -15.31 -11.68 13.98
N SER A 278 -16.17 -11.67 15.01
CA SER A 278 -16.84 -12.88 15.53
C SER A 278 -17.63 -13.65 14.46
N SER A 279 -18.21 -12.92 13.50
CA SER A 279 -18.97 -13.51 12.38
C SER A 279 -18.12 -14.10 11.25
N PHE A 280 -16.79 -13.89 11.24
CA PHE A 280 -15.95 -14.21 10.08
C PHE A 280 -15.98 -15.70 9.75
N ASN A 281 -15.78 -16.56 10.76
CA ASN A 281 -15.79 -18.00 10.56
C ASN A 281 -17.19 -18.52 10.20
N ALA A 282 -18.24 -17.98 10.82
CA ALA A 282 -19.62 -18.35 10.51
C ALA A 282 -19.99 -18.01 9.06
N ASN A 283 -19.66 -16.80 8.61
CA ASN A 283 -19.90 -16.36 7.24
C ASN A 283 -19.05 -17.12 6.22
N ARG A 284 -17.77 -17.39 6.55
CA ARG A 284 -16.90 -18.23 5.70
C ARG A 284 -17.47 -19.63 5.51
N THR A 285 -18.02 -20.25 6.57
CA THR A 285 -18.69 -21.54 6.48
C THR A 285 -19.96 -21.45 5.64
N LYS A 286 -20.79 -20.41 5.87
CA LYS A 286 -21.99 -20.15 5.06
C LYS A 286 -21.65 -20.04 3.57
N PHE A 287 -20.61 -19.27 3.22
CA PHE A 287 -20.16 -19.15 1.82
C PHE A 287 -19.64 -20.47 1.27
N LYS A 288 -18.89 -21.27 2.05
CA LYS A 288 -18.47 -22.60 1.60
C LYS A 288 -19.65 -23.51 1.24
N THR A 289 -20.72 -23.52 2.04
CA THR A 289 -21.90 -24.34 1.79
C THR A 289 -22.69 -23.86 0.58
N LEU A 290 -22.82 -22.55 0.37
CA LEU A 290 -23.51 -22.00 -0.79
C LEU A 290 -22.73 -22.27 -2.09
N PHE A 291 -21.40 -22.13 -2.03
CA PHE A 291 -20.52 -22.29 -3.20
C PHE A 291 -20.03 -23.73 -3.42
N SER A 292 -20.32 -24.69 -2.52
CA SER A 292 -20.02 -26.11 -2.78
C SER A 292 -20.83 -26.67 -3.93
N ASN A 293 -22.00 -26.08 -4.20
CA ASN A 293 -22.91 -26.46 -5.27
C ASN A 293 -22.57 -25.79 -6.61
N ILE A 294 -21.54 -24.93 -6.65
CA ILE A 294 -21.15 -24.10 -7.81
C ILE A 294 -19.87 -24.66 -8.48
N LYS A 295 -19.40 -25.85 -8.07
CA LYS A 295 -18.17 -26.50 -8.59
C LYS A 295 -18.31 -27.17 -9.95
#